data_AF-A0A6N6PNA0-F1
#
_entry.id   AF-A0A6N6PNA0-F1
#
_cell.length_a   1.000
_cell.length_b   1.000
_cell.length_c   1.000
_cell.angle_alpha   90.00
_cell.angle_beta   90.00
_cell.angle_gamma   90.00
#
_symmetry.space_group_name_H-M   'P 1'
#
loop_
_entity.id
_entity.type
_entity.pdbx_description
1 polymer ?
#
loop_
_entity_poly.entity_id
_entity_poly.type
_entity_poly.pdbx_seq_one_letter_code
_entity_poly.pdbx_strand_id
1 'polypeptide(L)'
;MKNKYILGGFAALTALATSASADQTVDITGATAFRTASITTIIASYGAGLDDFAHTGAAGLAGIQGARQSIFKGDFPGLTGKTIIRCTWTGSVEGTQTVGTQITQDFLPLSALTATGSPIVNDTTAVAGKTGTALLPVGTDLVIPDLAFSDVYPATSPYDVSNVVDSIPGVVVFTPVVNEGSPSGFTNVQAGQLRTLLATGNKPLNYFFPTSDARKVYGTGRSSFSGTRTTYLAETGYGASNSIQQHKPVTNGASASAATLAITTLQIWPTNDGNNKSLVWGPDAVGNGGFESSSSLRLAFGAT
;
A
#
# COMPACT_ATOMS: atom_id res chain seq x y z
N MET A 1 12.07 -13.76 -13.63
CA MET A 1 13.14 -13.47 -12.65
C MET A 1 12.81 -14.23 -11.38
N LYS A 2 13.76 -15.02 -10.86
CA LYS A 2 13.52 -16.10 -9.89
C LYS A 2 13.39 -15.55 -8.46
N ASN A 3 12.44 -16.10 -7.69
CA ASN A 3 11.97 -15.80 -6.32
C ASN A 3 13.02 -15.70 -5.18
N LYS A 4 14.27 -15.33 -5.44
CA LYS A 4 15.37 -15.42 -4.48
C LYS A 4 15.45 -14.26 -3.49
N TYR A 5 14.78 -13.13 -3.76
CA TYR A 5 14.88 -11.93 -2.92
C TYR A 5 13.83 -11.83 -1.81
N ILE A 6 12.78 -12.67 -1.85
CA ILE A 6 11.71 -12.67 -0.81
C ILE A 6 12.04 -13.67 0.32
N LEU A 7 12.95 -14.61 0.08
CA LEU A 7 13.30 -15.69 1.01
C LEU A 7 13.94 -15.19 2.32
N GLY A 8 14.59 -14.01 2.31
CA GLY A 8 15.26 -13.50 3.49
C GLY A 8 14.29 -13.01 4.58
N GLY A 9 13.10 -12.51 4.21
CA GLY A 9 12.10 -12.04 5.20
C GLY A 9 11.63 -13.19 6.10
N PHE A 10 11.69 -14.42 5.58
CA PHE A 10 11.40 -15.63 6.33
C PHE A 10 12.56 -16.14 7.20
N ALA A 11 13.81 -15.77 6.90
CA ALA A 11 14.95 -16.07 7.77
C ALA A 11 14.90 -15.25 9.08
N ALA A 12 14.27 -14.07 9.06
CA ALA A 12 13.97 -13.32 10.28
C ALA A 12 12.89 -14.01 11.15
N LEU A 13 11.91 -14.70 10.53
CA LEU A 13 10.89 -15.48 11.24
C LEU A 13 11.51 -16.62 12.06
N THR A 14 12.56 -17.27 11.54
CA THR A 14 13.27 -18.35 12.26
C THR A 14 14.06 -17.87 13.48
N ALA A 15 14.35 -16.57 13.60
CA ALA A 15 15.10 -16.01 14.73
C ALA A 15 14.23 -15.73 15.98
N LEU A 16 12.89 -15.80 15.86
CA LEU A 16 11.94 -15.56 16.96
C LEU A 16 11.55 -16.84 17.73
N ALA A 17 12.08 -18.01 17.35
CA ALA A 17 11.67 -19.28 17.94
C ALA A 17 12.43 -19.61 19.24
N THR A 18 12.01 -19.03 20.37
CA THR A 18 12.32 -19.61 21.69
C THR A 18 11.31 -20.71 22.02
N SER A 19 11.83 -21.90 22.24
CA SER A 19 11.13 -23.17 22.45
C SER A 19 10.08 -23.16 23.56
N ALA A 20 8.81 -23.24 23.16
CA ALA A 20 7.69 -23.93 23.80
C ALA A 20 6.65 -24.23 22.70
N SER A 21 5.99 -25.39 22.71
CA SER A 21 5.01 -25.84 21.71
C SER A 21 3.71 -25.01 21.74
N ALA A 22 3.81 -23.71 21.56
CA ALA A 22 2.70 -22.76 21.51
C ALA A 22 2.52 -22.24 20.09
N ASP A 23 1.27 -22.03 19.69
CA ASP A 23 0.95 -21.37 18.43
C ASP A 23 1.65 -20.01 18.36
N GLN A 24 2.36 -19.75 17.26
CA GLN A 24 3.07 -18.50 17.03
C GLN A 24 2.19 -17.58 16.19
N THR A 25 2.15 -16.28 16.50
CA THR A 25 1.46 -15.28 15.66
C THR A 25 2.47 -14.27 15.16
N VAL A 26 2.41 -13.96 13.86
CA VAL A 26 3.19 -12.90 13.23
C VAL A 26 2.27 -11.93 12.51
N ASP A 27 2.41 -10.66 12.82
CA ASP A 27 1.59 -9.56 12.34
C ASP A 27 2.39 -8.66 11.39
N ILE A 28 1.95 -8.61 10.14
CA ILE A 28 2.66 -7.94 9.05
C ILE A 28 1.87 -6.73 8.58
N THR A 29 2.52 -5.57 8.46
CA THR A 29 1.92 -4.38 7.87
C THR A 29 2.72 -3.77 6.71
N GLY A 30 2.24 -2.64 6.20
CA GLY A 30 3.03 -1.73 5.37
C GLY A 30 2.64 -1.65 3.91
N ALA A 31 3.64 -1.56 3.04
CA ALA A 31 3.52 -1.17 1.64
C ALA A 31 2.69 -2.14 0.79
N THR A 32 1.58 -1.63 0.25
CA THR A 32 0.73 -2.36 -0.72
C THR A 32 1.47 -2.81 -1.98
N ALA A 33 2.62 -2.21 -2.32
CA ALA A 33 3.45 -2.60 -3.45
C ALA A 33 4.01 -4.03 -3.30
N PHE A 34 4.28 -4.48 -2.08
CA PHE A 34 4.78 -5.83 -1.82
C PHE A 34 3.67 -6.85 -1.57
N ARG A 35 2.44 -6.39 -1.32
CA ARG A 35 1.31 -7.24 -0.91
C ARG A 35 1.20 -8.54 -1.70
N THR A 36 1.12 -8.44 -3.03
CA THR A 36 0.92 -9.60 -3.90
C THR A 36 2.07 -10.59 -3.77
N ALA A 37 3.30 -10.10 -3.74
CA ALA A 37 4.50 -10.91 -3.61
C ALA A 37 4.61 -11.55 -2.22
N SER A 38 4.33 -10.79 -1.16
CA SER A 38 4.35 -11.26 0.23
C SER A 38 3.29 -12.34 0.46
N ILE A 39 2.03 -12.09 0.06
CA ILE A 39 0.94 -13.07 0.20
C ILE A 39 1.24 -14.34 -0.60
N THR A 40 1.71 -14.21 -1.85
CA THR A 40 2.08 -15.37 -2.67
C THR A 40 3.19 -16.19 -2.00
N THR A 41 4.16 -15.51 -1.39
CA THR A 41 5.25 -16.19 -0.70
C THR A 41 4.78 -16.84 0.60
N ILE A 42 3.93 -16.18 1.41
CA ILE A 42 3.34 -16.78 2.61
C ILE A 42 2.62 -18.08 2.27
N ILE A 43 1.73 -18.06 1.28
CA ILE A 43 0.99 -19.25 0.88
C ILE A 43 1.94 -20.35 0.37
N ALA A 44 2.96 -19.99 -0.42
CA ALA A 44 3.96 -20.92 -0.90
C ALA A 44 4.81 -21.52 0.23
N SER A 45 5.14 -20.72 1.25
CA SER A 45 5.97 -21.14 2.39
C SER A 45 5.24 -22.15 3.28
N TYR A 46 3.95 -21.98 3.54
CA TYR A 46 3.17 -23.01 4.22
C TYR A 46 3.01 -24.27 3.34
N GLY A 47 2.81 -24.10 2.03
CA GLY A 47 2.62 -25.21 1.10
C GLY A 47 1.44 -26.11 1.50
N ALA A 48 1.73 -27.40 1.71
CA ALA A 48 0.75 -28.38 2.17
C ALA A 48 0.33 -28.19 3.64
N GLY A 49 1.12 -27.49 4.44
CA GLY A 49 0.85 -27.23 5.86
C GLY A 49 -0.15 -26.10 6.14
N LEU A 50 -0.64 -25.37 5.11
CA LEU A 50 -1.65 -24.34 5.32
C LEU A 50 -3.02 -24.99 5.56
N ASP A 51 -3.53 -24.88 6.78
CA ASP A 51 -4.80 -25.44 7.25
C ASP A 51 -5.98 -24.53 6.95
N ASP A 52 -5.90 -23.27 7.40
CA ASP A 52 -6.99 -22.30 7.35
C ASP A 52 -6.50 -20.93 6.86
N PHE A 53 -7.37 -20.18 6.19
CA PHE A 53 -7.09 -18.79 5.81
C PHE A 53 -8.38 -17.98 5.60
N ALA A 54 -8.29 -16.66 5.73
CA ALA A 54 -9.37 -15.73 5.43
C ALA A 54 -8.82 -14.40 4.88
N HIS A 55 -9.64 -13.66 4.13
CA HIS A 55 -9.25 -12.38 3.54
C HIS A 55 -10.44 -11.47 3.23
N THR A 56 -10.16 -10.18 3.02
CA THR A 56 -11.17 -9.16 2.66
C THR A 56 -11.29 -8.88 1.15
N GLY A 57 -10.40 -9.45 0.32
CA GLY A 57 -10.47 -9.31 -1.14
C GLY A 57 -11.55 -10.20 -1.79
N ALA A 58 -11.81 -10.01 -3.08
CA ALA A 58 -12.77 -10.80 -3.84
C ALA A 58 -12.46 -12.32 -3.82
N ALA A 59 -13.42 -13.15 -4.20
CA ALA A 59 -13.16 -14.58 -4.37
C ALA A 59 -12.09 -14.80 -5.46
N GLY A 60 -11.25 -15.83 -5.28
CA GLY A 60 -10.19 -16.17 -6.21
C GLY A 60 -8.79 -15.77 -5.74
N LEU A 61 -7.76 -16.38 -6.34
CA LEU A 61 -6.35 -16.11 -6.00
C LEU A 61 -5.99 -14.63 -6.16
N ALA A 62 -6.46 -13.99 -7.24
CA ALA A 62 -6.23 -12.58 -7.49
C ALA A 62 -6.86 -11.69 -6.39
N GLY A 63 -7.99 -12.11 -5.82
CA GLY A 63 -8.63 -11.39 -4.73
C GLY A 63 -7.87 -11.52 -3.42
N ILE A 64 -7.33 -12.70 -3.11
CA ILE A 64 -6.42 -12.90 -1.95
C ILE A 64 -5.17 -12.02 -2.10
N GLN A 65 -4.52 -12.07 -3.25
CA GLN A 65 -3.32 -11.26 -3.56
C GLN A 65 -3.60 -9.75 -3.58
N GLY A 66 -4.85 -9.36 -3.76
CA GLY A 66 -5.34 -7.98 -3.72
C GLY A 66 -5.92 -7.55 -2.37
N ALA A 67 -6.07 -8.46 -1.40
CA ALA A 67 -6.81 -8.22 -0.17
C ALA A 67 -6.13 -7.18 0.73
N ARG A 68 -6.90 -6.28 1.35
CA ARG A 68 -6.35 -5.32 2.31
C ARG A 68 -5.92 -6.01 3.61
N GLN A 69 -6.64 -7.05 4.01
CA GLN A 69 -6.32 -7.87 5.17
C GLN A 69 -6.41 -9.36 4.83
N SER A 70 -5.53 -10.16 5.43
CA SER A 70 -5.50 -11.61 5.31
C SER A 70 -4.99 -12.26 6.58
N ILE A 71 -5.45 -13.47 6.87
CA ILE A 71 -4.94 -14.32 7.96
C ILE A 71 -4.73 -15.72 7.42
N PHE A 72 -3.63 -16.35 7.83
CA PHE A 72 -3.22 -17.71 7.45
C PHE A 72 -2.87 -18.48 8.72
N LYS A 73 -3.27 -19.74 8.82
CA LYS A 73 -2.91 -20.63 9.93
C LYS A 73 -2.49 -21.99 9.39
N GLY A 74 -1.40 -22.54 9.91
CA GLY A 74 -0.92 -23.84 9.47
C GLY A 74 0.37 -24.30 10.12
N ASP A 75 0.85 -25.47 9.70
CA ASP A 75 2.20 -25.95 9.99
C ASP A 75 3.20 -25.19 9.11
N PHE A 76 4.03 -24.37 9.74
CA PHE A 76 5.04 -23.58 9.03
C PHE A 76 6.41 -24.27 9.08
N PRO A 77 7.12 -24.45 7.95
CA PRO A 77 8.38 -25.18 7.94
C PRO A 77 9.40 -24.61 8.93
N GLY A 78 9.98 -25.50 9.74
CA GLY A 78 10.99 -25.14 10.74
C GLY A 78 10.43 -24.61 12.07
N LEU A 79 9.11 -24.47 12.20
CA LEU A 79 8.44 -24.11 13.44
C LEU A 79 7.63 -25.30 13.98
N THR A 80 7.57 -25.42 15.31
CA THR A 80 6.73 -26.41 16.00
C THR A 80 5.45 -25.74 16.47
N GLY A 81 4.30 -26.42 16.36
CA GLY A 81 2.97 -25.82 16.62
C GLY A 81 2.40 -25.13 15.39
N LYS A 82 1.19 -24.54 15.51
CA LYS A 82 0.59 -23.80 14.39
C LYS A 82 1.16 -22.39 14.35
N THR A 83 1.54 -21.93 13.17
CA THR A 83 1.90 -20.54 12.94
C THR A 83 0.72 -19.82 12.32
N ILE A 84 0.42 -18.64 12.84
CA ILE A 84 -0.60 -17.72 12.36
C ILE A 84 0.12 -16.52 11.77
N ILE A 85 -0.12 -16.21 10.50
CA ILE A 85 0.39 -14.99 9.86
C ILE A 85 -0.80 -14.12 9.51
N ARG A 86 -0.86 -12.90 10.07
CA ARG A 86 -1.86 -11.88 9.72
C ARG A 86 -1.19 -10.77 8.94
N CYS A 87 -1.90 -10.21 7.97
CA CYS A 87 -1.42 -9.09 7.17
C CYS A 87 -2.47 -7.98 7.13
N THR A 88 -2.03 -6.73 7.22
CA THR A 88 -2.86 -5.53 7.00
C THR A 88 -2.07 -4.46 6.26
N TRP A 89 -2.53 -4.07 5.06
CA TRP A 89 -1.75 -3.21 4.17
C TRP A 89 -2.20 -1.75 4.24
N THR A 90 -1.34 -0.88 4.76
CA THR A 90 -1.64 0.51 5.15
C THR A 90 -0.88 1.53 4.29
N GLY A 91 0.40 1.28 4.06
CA GLY A 91 1.28 2.12 3.27
C GLY A 91 2.72 1.93 3.73
N SER A 92 3.68 2.31 2.90
CA SER A 92 5.09 2.12 3.25
C SER A 92 5.48 2.92 4.49
N VAL A 93 5.24 4.23 4.45
CA VAL A 93 5.61 5.13 5.55
C VAL A 93 4.72 4.88 6.77
N GLU A 94 3.43 4.62 6.56
CA GLU A 94 2.52 4.24 7.67
C GLU A 94 2.95 2.94 8.33
N GLY A 95 3.38 1.93 7.56
CA GLY A 95 3.88 0.68 8.11
C GLY A 95 5.15 0.86 8.92
N THR A 96 6.14 1.58 8.38
CA THR A 96 7.39 1.88 9.12
C THR A 96 7.10 2.68 10.38
N GLN A 97 6.24 3.69 10.30
CA GLN A 97 5.81 4.45 11.47
C GLN A 97 5.12 3.54 12.48
N THR A 98 4.21 2.70 12.03
CA THR A 98 3.44 1.80 12.89
C THR A 98 4.34 0.91 13.74
N VAL A 99 5.35 0.29 13.12
CA VAL A 99 6.32 -0.54 13.83
C VAL A 99 7.26 0.31 14.68
N GLY A 100 7.79 1.41 14.14
CA GLY A 100 8.74 2.27 14.85
C GLY A 100 8.16 2.95 16.08
N THR A 101 6.92 3.43 15.99
CA THR A 101 6.24 4.15 17.08
C THR A 101 5.19 3.31 17.79
N GLN A 102 5.16 1.99 17.54
CA GLN A 102 4.33 1.02 18.26
C GLN A 102 2.82 1.35 18.21
N ILE A 103 2.32 1.71 17.02
CA ILE A 103 0.89 1.99 16.79
C ILE A 103 0.16 0.68 16.47
N THR A 104 -1.06 0.53 16.97
CA THR A 104 -1.90 -0.62 16.63
C THR A 104 -2.50 -0.51 15.23
N GLN A 105 -2.66 -1.65 14.58
CA GLN A 105 -3.36 -1.78 13.30
C GLN A 105 -4.49 -2.79 13.40
N ASP A 106 -5.45 -2.64 12.51
CA ASP A 106 -6.57 -3.56 12.37
C ASP A 106 -6.13 -4.81 11.61
N PHE A 107 -6.21 -5.97 12.26
CA PHE A 107 -6.04 -7.28 11.66
C PHE A 107 -7.34 -8.09 11.68
N LEU A 108 -7.41 -9.10 10.81
CA LEU A 108 -8.48 -10.09 10.93
C LEU A 108 -8.27 -10.90 12.22
N PRO A 109 -9.33 -11.15 12.99
CA PRO A 109 -9.24 -11.90 14.24
C PRO A 109 -9.09 -13.39 13.95
N LEU A 110 -8.64 -14.17 14.94
CA LEU A 110 -8.62 -15.64 14.81
C LEU A 110 -10.02 -16.22 14.52
N SER A 111 -11.09 -15.58 14.98
CA SER A 111 -12.47 -15.97 14.70
C SER A 111 -12.87 -15.81 13.23
N ALA A 112 -12.08 -15.11 12.41
CA ALA A 112 -12.27 -15.07 10.97
C ALA A 112 -11.78 -16.34 10.27
N LEU A 113 -10.95 -17.17 10.94
CA LEU A 113 -10.62 -18.50 10.46
C LEU A 113 -11.88 -19.38 10.59
N THR A 114 -12.31 -20.00 9.50
CA THR A 114 -13.50 -20.86 9.51
C THR A 114 -13.07 -22.32 9.59
N ALA A 115 -13.47 -22.99 10.66
CA ALA A 115 -13.12 -24.37 11.00
C ALA A 115 -13.89 -25.38 10.13
N THR A 116 -13.60 -25.44 8.84
CA THR A 116 -13.83 -26.63 8.01
C THR A 116 -13.01 -26.47 6.75
N GLY A 117 -11.83 -27.09 6.73
CA GLY A 117 -11.03 -27.22 5.52
C GLY A 117 -11.84 -27.86 4.39
N SER A 118 -12.51 -27.03 3.57
CA SER A 118 -12.45 -27.25 2.14
C SER A 118 -11.15 -26.63 1.67
N PRO A 119 -10.04 -27.39 1.60
CA PRO A 119 -9.11 -27.08 0.54
C PRO A 119 -9.93 -27.20 -0.75
N ILE A 120 -9.76 -26.30 -1.72
CA ILE A 120 -10.08 -26.76 -3.07
C ILE A 120 -9.09 -27.89 -3.34
N VAL A 121 -9.58 -29.12 -3.29
CA VAL A 121 -8.96 -30.29 -3.91
C VAL A 121 -10.05 -30.81 -4.83
N ASN A 122 -9.86 -30.87 -6.15
CA ASN A 122 -8.73 -31.53 -6.80
C ASN A 122 -7.52 -30.68 -7.15
N ASP A 123 -6.42 -31.09 -6.53
CA ASP A 123 -5.04 -30.74 -6.74
C ASP A 123 -4.60 -30.84 -8.21
N THR A 124 -3.85 -29.83 -8.68
CA THR A 124 -2.50 -29.95 -9.27
C THR A 124 -2.16 -28.66 -10.03
N THR A 125 -1.86 -27.60 -9.29
CA THR A 125 -0.54 -26.95 -9.34
C THR A 125 -0.46 -25.84 -8.28
N ALA A 126 0.65 -25.86 -7.53
CA ALA A 126 0.89 -25.14 -6.29
C ALA A 126 0.38 -23.68 -6.28
N VAL A 127 -0.42 -23.35 -5.27
CA VAL A 127 -0.94 -22.00 -4.97
C VAL A 127 -1.93 -21.43 -6.02
N ALA A 128 -2.46 -22.24 -6.94
CA ALA A 128 -3.46 -21.77 -7.91
C ALA A 128 -4.94 -21.92 -7.48
N GLY A 129 -5.23 -22.63 -6.39
CA GLY A 129 -6.60 -23.09 -6.08
C GLY A 129 -7.15 -22.78 -4.69
N LYS A 130 -6.38 -22.28 -3.72
CA LYS A 130 -6.93 -21.98 -2.38
C LYS A 130 -7.67 -20.64 -2.45
N THR A 131 -8.93 -20.65 -2.87
CA THR A 131 -9.76 -19.44 -2.98
C THR A 131 -10.69 -19.33 -1.78
N GLY A 132 -10.47 -18.31 -0.95
CA GLY A 132 -11.36 -18.01 0.16
C GLY A 132 -12.56 -17.21 -0.34
N THR A 133 -13.67 -17.29 0.38
CA THR A 133 -14.74 -16.31 0.28
C THR A 133 -14.33 -15.05 1.02
N ALA A 134 -14.53 -13.88 0.40
CA ALA A 134 -14.40 -12.60 1.06
C ALA A 134 -15.31 -12.56 2.29
N LEU A 135 -14.75 -12.33 3.48
CA LEU A 135 -15.57 -11.97 4.64
C LEU A 135 -15.65 -10.44 4.72
N LEU A 136 -16.88 -9.91 4.64
CA LEU A 136 -17.24 -8.56 5.09
C LEU A 136 -17.02 -8.48 6.62
N PRO A 137 -16.66 -7.31 7.18
CA PRO A 137 -15.69 -7.19 8.26
C PRO A 137 -16.08 -8.02 9.49
N VAL A 138 -15.35 -9.12 9.71
CA VAL A 138 -15.31 -9.83 10.99
C VAL A 138 -14.41 -9.01 11.92
N GLY A 139 -14.86 -8.79 13.16
CA GLY A 139 -14.34 -7.76 14.08
C GLY A 139 -12.82 -7.63 14.12
N THR A 140 -12.29 -6.41 14.13
CA THR A 140 -10.85 -6.15 14.01
C THR A 140 -10.10 -6.42 15.32
N ASP A 141 -9.02 -7.19 15.25
CA ASP A 141 -8.04 -7.26 16.33
C ASP A 141 -7.06 -6.08 16.18
N LEU A 142 -6.99 -5.22 17.20
CA LEU A 142 -6.03 -4.12 17.26
C LEU A 142 -4.70 -4.62 17.84
N VAL A 143 -3.69 -4.72 16.99
CA VAL A 143 -2.38 -5.29 17.38
C VAL A 143 -1.24 -4.45 16.83
N ILE A 144 -0.15 -4.34 17.59
CA ILE A 144 1.09 -3.73 17.11
C ILE A 144 1.78 -4.75 16.18
N PRO A 145 1.98 -4.45 14.90
CA PRO A 145 2.64 -5.37 13.97
C PRO A 145 4.10 -5.65 14.36
N ASP A 146 4.54 -6.88 14.12
CA ASP A 146 5.93 -7.30 14.35
C ASP A 146 6.89 -6.72 13.28
N LEU A 147 6.41 -6.58 12.04
CA LEU A 147 7.21 -6.10 10.92
C LEU A 147 6.38 -5.35 9.88
N ALA A 148 7.05 -4.50 9.11
CA ALA A 148 6.47 -3.76 8.02
C ALA A 148 7.27 -3.91 6.72
N PHE A 149 6.56 -4.09 5.60
CA PHE A 149 7.16 -3.89 4.29
C PHE A 149 7.23 -2.39 3.99
N SER A 150 8.39 -1.93 3.51
CA SER A 150 8.59 -0.55 3.09
C SER A 150 9.26 -0.49 1.72
N ASP A 151 8.76 0.35 0.82
CA ASP A 151 9.38 0.73 -0.44
C ASP A 151 10.26 1.99 -0.30
N VAL A 152 10.44 2.50 0.93
CA VAL A 152 11.38 3.57 1.27
C VAL A 152 12.23 3.21 2.48
N TYR A 153 13.44 3.77 2.57
CA TYR A 153 14.29 3.59 3.75
C TYR A 153 13.70 4.29 4.98
N PRO A 154 13.85 3.72 6.20
CA PRO A 154 13.44 4.39 7.43
C PRO A 154 14.02 5.81 7.54
N ALA A 155 15.28 6.01 7.13
CA ALA A 155 15.97 7.31 7.13
C ALA A 155 15.33 8.37 6.20
N THR A 156 14.51 7.95 5.23
CA THR A 156 13.78 8.85 4.33
C THR A 156 12.33 9.09 4.76
N SER A 157 11.89 8.42 5.82
CA SER A 157 10.59 8.67 6.43
C SER A 157 10.53 10.10 6.98
N PRO A 158 9.39 10.80 6.85
CA PRO A 158 9.18 12.07 7.53
C PRO A 158 8.87 11.89 9.03
N TYR A 159 8.80 10.64 9.52
CA TYR A 159 8.60 10.27 10.93
C TYR A 159 9.90 9.78 11.56
N ASP A 160 10.07 10.01 12.87
CA ASP A 160 11.15 9.38 13.63
C ASP A 160 10.86 7.89 13.81
N VAL A 161 11.62 7.08 13.09
CA VAL A 161 11.56 5.61 13.07
C VAL A 161 12.97 5.03 13.24
N SER A 162 13.82 5.74 13.99
CA SER A 162 15.23 5.40 14.19
C SER A 162 15.48 4.03 14.85
N ASN A 163 14.46 3.47 15.51
CA ASN A 163 14.47 2.14 16.08
C ASN A 163 14.12 1.01 15.08
N VAL A 164 13.69 1.35 13.86
CA VAL A 164 13.40 0.36 12.81
C VAL A 164 14.67 0.06 12.03
N VAL A 165 15.07 -1.20 12.03
CA VAL A 165 16.24 -1.68 11.30
C VAL A 165 15.78 -2.23 9.95
N ASP A 166 16.40 -1.78 8.86
CA ASP A 166 16.25 -2.44 7.57
C ASP A 166 17.07 -3.75 7.59
N SER A 167 16.48 -4.83 7.09
CA SER A 167 17.18 -6.10 6.97
C SER A 167 17.34 -6.56 5.52
N ILE A 168 16.44 -6.14 4.62
CA ILE A 168 16.37 -6.65 3.24
C ILE A 168 15.80 -5.58 2.29
N PRO A 169 16.51 -5.25 1.20
CA PRO A 169 16.01 -4.32 0.20
C PRO A 169 15.12 -5.01 -0.84
N GLY A 170 13.92 -4.46 -1.05
CA GLY A 170 13.13 -4.64 -2.27
C GLY A 170 13.13 -3.33 -3.07
N VAL A 171 13.25 -3.39 -4.40
CA VAL A 171 13.25 -2.19 -5.24
C VAL A 171 11.91 -2.04 -5.93
N VAL A 172 11.27 -0.89 -5.73
CA VAL A 172 10.07 -0.46 -6.45
C VAL A 172 10.38 0.84 -7.17
N VAL A 173 10.08 0.92 -8.47
CA VAL A 173 10.28 2.12 -9.26
C VAL A 173 8.95 2.87 -9.38
N PHE A 174 8.97 4.16 -9.09
CA PHE A 174 7.83 5.04 -9.29
C PHE A 174 8.09 6.02 -10.42
N THR A 175 7.06 6.30 -11.22
CA THR A 175 7.12 7.33 -12.26
C THR A 175 5.92 8.26 -12.12
N PRO A 176 6.10 9.58 -12.26
CA PRO A 176 4.99 10.49 -12.50
C PRO A 176 4.26 10.07 -13.78
N VAL A 177 2.94 10.22 -13.76
CA VAL A 177 2.05 9.96 -14.91
C VAL A 177 1.06 11.11 -15.05
N VAL A 178 0.47 11.24 -16.23
CA VAL A 178 -0.61 12.19 -16.50
C VAL A 178 -1.93 11.45 -16.69
N ASN A 179 -3.05 12.14 -16.47
CA ASN A 179 -4.39 11.57 -16.63
C ASN A 179 -4.67 11.21 -18.10
N GLU A 180 -5.59 10.26 -18.30
CA GLU A 180 -6.11 9.93 -19.62
C GLU A 180 -6.68 11.18 -20.30
N GLY A 181 -6.43 11.34 -21.60
CA GLY A 181 -6.81 12.55 -22.35
C GLY A 181 -5.83 13.72 -22.26
N SER A 182 -4.73 13.60 -21.51
CA SER A 182 -3.65 14.58 -21.55
C SER A 182 -3.02 14.69 -22.96
N PRO A 183 -2.50 15.87 -23.36
CA PRO A 183 -1.84 16.03 -24.65
C PRO A 183 -0.69 15.03 -24.81
N SER A 184 -0.62 14.37 -25.97
CA SER A 184 0.41 13.34 -26.26
C SER A 184 1.85 13.87 -26.20
N GLY A 185 2.04 15.20 -26.31
CA GLY A 185 3.34 15.87 -26.16
C GLY A 185 3.77 16.14 -24.72
N PHE A 186 2.96 15.81 -23.71
CA PHE A 186 3.30 16.03 -22.30
C PHE A 186 4.34 15.02 -21.81
N THR A 187 5.61 15.29 -22.13
CA THR A 187 6.76 14.43 -21.85
C THR A 187 7.94 15.28 -21.35
N ASN A 188 9.00 14.64 -20.85
CA ASN A 188 10.26 15.30 -20.47
C ASN A 188 10.11 16.42 -19.41
N VAL A 189 9.16 16.28 -18.48
CA VAL A 189 9.02 17.20 -17.36
C VAL A 189 10.27 17.14 -16.49
N GLN A 190 10.94 18.28 -16.34
CA GLN A 190 12.14 18.40 -15.53
C GLN A 190 11.81 18.37 -14.03
N ALA A 191 12.72 17.86 -13.21
CA ALA A 191 12.56 17.83 -11.75
C ALA A 191 12.27 19.23 -11.18
N GLY A 192 12.89 20.29 -11.72
CA GLY A 192 12.61 21.67 -11.31
C GLY A 192 11.16 22.10 -11.56
N GLN A 193 10.59 21.74 -12.71
CA GLN A 193 9.20 22.02 -13.03
C GLN A 193 8.25 21.27 -12.10
N LEU A 194 8.57 20.02 -11.78
CA LEU A 194 7.78 19.22 -10.84
C LEU A 194 7.86 19.79 -9.41
N ARG A 195 9.04 20.23 -8.94
CA ARG A 195 9.17 20.92 -7.64
C ARG A 195 8.29 22.17 -7.57
N THR A 196 8.30 23.01 -8.61
CA THR A 196 7.47 24.22 -8.62
C THR A 196 5.98 23.88 -8.69
N LEU A 197 5.58 22.83 -9.42
CA LEU A 197 4.22 22.32 -9.42
C LEU A 197 3.80 21.89 -8.01
N LEU A 198 4.61 21.08 -7.33
CA LEU A 198 4.33 20.57 -5.99
C LEU A 198 4.24 21.69 -4.93
N ALA A 199 5.04 22.74 -5.05
CA ALA A 199 4.99 23.89 -4.15
C ALA A 199 3.71 24.73 -4.27
N THR A 200 3.13 24.80 -5.48
CA THR A 200 2.06 25.75 -5.80
C THR A 200 0.73 25.09 -6.16
N GLY A 201 0.74 23.78 -6.40
CA GLY A 201 -0.40 22.93 -6.70
C GLY A 201 -0.90 22.99 -8.13
N ASN A 202 -0.58 24.04 -8.88
CA ASN A 202 -0.88 24.11 -10.30
C ASN A 202 0.10 25.00 -11.08
N LYS A 203 0.25 24.69 -12.37
CA LYS A 203 1.04 25.44 -13.34
C LYS A 203 0.33 25.45 -14.69
N PRO A 204 0.46 26.52 -15.49
CA PRO A 204 -0.09 26.51 -16.84
C PRO A 204 0.62 25.46 -17.70
N LEU A 205 -0.07 24.90 -18.67
CA LEU A 205 0.41 23.80 -19.50
C LEU A 205 1.69 24.18 -20.28
N ASN A 206 1.74 25.43 -20.75
CA ASN A 206 2.91 26.04 -21.38
C ASN A 206 4.16 26.15 -20.48
N TYR A 207 4.03 25.91 -19.17
CA TYR A 207 5.18 25.81 -18.27
C TYR A 207 5.97 24.52 -18.48
N PHE A 208 5.31 23.44 -18.91
CA PHE A 208 5.91 22.11 -19.02
C PHE A 208 6.44 21.80 -20.42
N PHE A 209 5.75 22.30 -21.45
CA PHE A 209 6.14 22.10 -22.84
C PHE A 209 5.77 23.32 -23.69
N PRO A 210 6.45 23.54 -24.83
CA PRO A 210 6.23 24.74 -25.66
C PRO A 210 4.88 24.66 -26.38
N THR A 211 3.85 25.21 -25.75
CA THR A 211 2.49 25.37 -26.29
C THR A 211 1.95 26.76 -25.96
N SER A 212 1.00 27.26 -26.75
CA SER A 212 0.23 28.46 -26.41
C SER A 212 -0.92 28.16 -25.44
N ASP A 213 -1.19 26.89 -25.16
CA ASP A 213 -2.25 26.47 -24.28
C ASP A 213 -1.94 26.83 -22.82
N ALA A 214 -2.80 27.66 -22.23
CA ALA A 214 -2.67 28.18 -20.87
C ALA A 214 -3.57 27.43 -19.86
N ARG A 215 -4.22 26.32 -20.26
CA ARG A 215 -4.95 25.46 -19.33
C ARG A 215 -4.02 25.01 -18.21
N LYS A 216 -4.59 24.78 -17.02
CA LYS A 216 -3.81 24.44 -15.83
C LYS A 216 -3.56 22.94 -15.74
N VAL A 217 -2.32 22.58 -15.43
CA VAL A 217 -1.92 21.27 -14.92
C VAL A 217 -1.95 21.34 -13.41
N TYR A 218 -2.61 20.37 -12.78
CA TYR A 218 -2.77 20.32 -11.34
C TYR A 218 -1.94 19.17 -10.77
N GLY A 219 -1.20 19.45 -9.70
CA GLY A 219 -0.52 18.42 -8.93
C GLY A 219 -1.57 17.57 -8.22
N THR A 220 -1.51 16.26 -8.39
CA THR A 220 -2.29 15.29 -7.63
C THR A 220 -1.40 14.11 -7.30
N GLY A 221 -1.73 13.34 -6.27
CA GLY A 221 -0.89 12.22 -5.90
C GLY A 221 -1.29 11.56 -4.60
N ARG A 222 -0.29 10.92 -4.00
CA ARG A 222 -0.44 10.10 -2.81
C ARG A 222 -0.34 10.90 -1.52
N SER A 223 -0.96 10.38 -0.46
CA SER A 223 -0.84 10.92 0.89
C SER A 223 0.58 10.76 1.47
N SER A 224 0.84 11.42 2.59
CA SER A 224 2.12 11.37 3.33
C SER A 224 2.54 9.98 3.82
N PHE A 225 1.59 9.04 3.88
CA PHE A 225 1.83 7.66 4.28
C PHE A 225 2.33 6.75 3.16
N SER A 226 2.34 7.27 1.94
CA SER A 226 2.79 6.55 0.77
C SER A 226 4.28 6.74 0.55
N GLY A 227 5.02 5.64 0.48
CA GLY A 227 6.44 5.72 0.10
C GLY A 227 6.64 6.14 -1.36
N THR A 228 5.64 5.98 -2.23
CA THR A 228 5.62 6.66 -3.55
C THR A 228 5.82 8.17 -3.41
N ARG A 229 5.11 8.80 -2.45
CA ARG A 229 5.25 10.24 -2.19
C ARG A 229 6.63 10.58 -1.69
N THR A 230 7.08 9.89 -0.65
CA THR A 230 8.43 10.07 -0.11
C THR A 230 9.50 9.94 -1.20
N THR A 231 9.39 8.93 -2.06
CA THR A 231 10.34 8.67 -3.15
C THR A 231 10.36 9.81 -4.16
N TYR A 232 9.22 10.18 -4.76
CA TYR A 232 9.24 11.23 -5.78
C TYR A 232 9.63 12.60 -5.20
N LEU A 233 9.30 12.89 -3.93
CA LEU A 233 9.75 14.12 -3.28
C LEU A 233 11.25 14.13 -3.02
N ALA A 234 11.82 13.00 -2.59
CA ALA A 234 13.26 12.86 -2.42
C ALA A 234 14.01 12.95 -3.76
N GLU A 235 13.58 12.18 -4.77
CA GLU A 235 14.25 12.10 -6.08
C GLU A 235 14.17 13.40 -6.88
N THR A 236 13.08 14.16 -6.74
CA THR A 236 12.97 15.49 -7.36
C THR A 236 13.78 16.56 -6.64
N GLY A 237 14.36 16.24 -5.48
CA GLY A 237 15.04 17.19 -4.60
C GLY A 237 14.09 18.17 -3.90
N TYR A 238 12.79 17.85 -3.83
CA TYR A 238 11.83 18.65 -3.06
C TYR A 238 11.97 18.37 -1.56
N GLY A 239 12.23 17.12 -1.17
CA GLY A 239 12.33 16.67 0.22
C GLY A 239 11.02 16.10 0.76
N ALA A 240 11.09 14.90 1.35
CA ALA A 240 9.91 14.17 1.84
C ALA A 240 9.18 14.86 3.00
N SER A 241 9.91 15.64 3.80
CA SER A 241 9.41 16.38 4.96
C SER A 241 8.79 17.74 4.62
N ASN A 242 8.72 18.10 3.33
CA ASN A 242 8.07 19.34 2.90
C ASN A 242 6.58 19.14 2.56
N SER A 243 5.77 20.12 2.98
CA SER A 243 4.38 20.21 2.55
C SER A 243 4.30 20.48 1.05
N ILE A 244 3.29 19.90 0.42
CA ILE A 244 2.96 20.09 -1.00
C ILE A 244 1.56 20.65 -1.13
N GLN A 245 1.22 21.00 -2.36
CA GLN A 245 -0.09 21.44 -2.78
C GLN A 245 -0.62 20.44 -3.82
N GLN A 246 -1.68 19.73 -3.48
CA GLN A 246 -2.33 18.73 -4.29
C GLN A 246 -3.81 19.03 -4.45
N HIS A 247 -4.35 18.58 -5.57
CA HIS A 247 -5.75 18.64 -5.91
C HIS A 247 -6.31 17.23 -6.09
N LYS A 248 -7.61 17.09 -5.83
CA LYS A 248 -8.38 15.90 -6.21
C LYS A 248 -9.40 16.26 -7.29
N PRO A 249 -9.66 15.35 -8.24
CA PRO A 249 -10.82 15.45 -9.09
C PRO A 249 -12.08 15.15 -8.29
N VAL A 250 -13.08 16.01 -8.43
CA VAL A 250 -14.47 15.72 -8.05
C VAL A 250 -15.16 15.25 -9.31
N THR A 251 -15.83 14.11 -9.25
CA THR A 251 -16.51 13.50 -10.39
C THR A 251 -18.02 13.47 -10.19
N ASN A 252 -18.77 13.35 -11.29
CA ASN A 252 -20.23 13.33 -11.30
C ASN A 252 -20.89 12.01 -10.82
N GLY A 253 -20.15 11.05 -10.27
CA GLY A 253 -20.75 9.80 -9.76
C GLY A 253 -19.79 8.92 -8.95
N ALA A 254 -20.30 8.32 -7.86
CA ALA A 254 -19.53 7.49 -6.93
C ALA A 254 -19.35 6.02 -7.37
N SER A 255 -19.87 5.62 -8.54
CA SER A 255 -19.95 4.19 -8.92
C SER A 255 -19.83 3.90 -10.42
N ALA A 256 -19.35 4.84 -11.23
CA ALA A 256 -19.16 4.59 -12.66
C ALA A 256 -17.78 3.98 -12.95
N SER A 257 -17.72 3.11 -13.98
CA SER A 257 -16.46 2.66 -14.59
C SER A 257 -15.61 3.89 -15.00
N ALA A 258 -14.28 3.78 -14.95
CA ALA A 258 -13.35 4.88 -15.26
C ALA A 258 -13.69 5.60 -16.58
N ALA A 259 -14.25 4.89 -17.57
CA ALA A 259 -14.58 5.42 -18.89
C ALA A 259 -15.79 6.38 -18.95
N THR A 260 -16.58 6.54 -17.88
CA THR A 260 -17.75 7.44 -17.84
C THR A 260 -17.68 8.50 -16.74
N LEU A 261 -16.59 8.56 -15.98
CA LEU A 261 -16.40 9.58 -14.96
C LEU A 261 -15.90 10.88 -15.60
N ALA A 262 -16.72 11.92 -15.52
CA ALA A 262 -16.32 13.26 -15.93
C ALA A 262 -15.84 14.05 -14.71
N ILE A 263 -14.70 14.76 -14.85
CA ILE A 263 -14.23 15.68 -13.82
C ILE A 263 -15.13 16.92 -13.84
N THR A 264 -15.90 17.13 -12.77
CA THR A 264 -16.78 18.30 -12.65
C THR A 264 -16.03 19.49 -12.07
N THR A 265 -15.18 19.26 -11.08
CA THR A 265 -14.32 20.29 -10.49
C THR A 265 -12.99 19.69 -10.00
N LEU A 266 -11.98 20.56 -9.86
CA LEU A 266 -10.73 20.24 -9.17
C LEU A 266 -10.69 21.01 -7.86
N GLN A 267 -10.49 20.29 -6.76
CA GLN A 267 -10.50 20.83 -5.41
C GLN A 267 -9.14 20.65 -4.77
N ILE A 268 -8.64 21.66 -4.06
CA ILE A 268 -7.46 21.52 -3.20
C ILE A 268 -7.72 20.46 -2.12
N TRP A 269 -6.75 19.59 -1.85
CA TRP A 269 -6.92 18.41 -0.98
C TRP A 269 -6.02 18.53 0.25
N PRO A 270 -6.53 18.41 1.49
CA PRO A 270 -7.94 18.32 1.90
C PRO A 270 -8.67 19.64 2.03
N THR A 271 -9.96 19.56 1.76
CA THR A 271 -10.94 20.56 2.19
C THR A 271 -12.24 19.82 2.50
N ASN A 272 -12.54 19.65 3.79
CA ASN A 272 -13.73 18.94 4.31
C ASN A 272 -13.85 17.46 3.90
N ASP A 273 -12.71 16.82 3.61
CA ASP A 273 -12.68 15.44 3.11
C ASP A 273 -12.72 14.38 4.21
N GLY A 274 -12.48 14.81 5.46
CA GLY A 274 -12.29 13.90 6.59
C GLY A 274 -10.94 13.18 6.51
N ASN A 275 -10.24 13.19 7.64
CA ASN A 275 -9.07 12.38 7.97
C ASN A 275 -8.02 12.23 6.85
N ASN A 276 -7.44 13.34 6.39
CA ASN A 276 -6.12 13.27 5.79
C ASN A 276 -5.15 13.06 6.95
N LYS A 277 -4.90 11.79 7.27
CA LYS A 277 -4.17 11.32 8.44
C LYS A 277 -2.74 11.90 8.62
N SER A 278 -2.28 12.90 7.86
CA SER A 278 -0.94 13.47 7.94
C SER A 278 -0.56 13.87 9.38
N LEU A 279 0.22 13.05 10.06
CA LEU A 279 0.63 13.31 11.45
C LEU A 279 1.80 14.31 11.57
N VAL A 280 2.58 14.55 10.50
CA VAL A 280 3.76 15.45 10.53
C VAL A 280 3.36 16.93 10.46
N TRP A 281 2.39 17.26 9.61
CA TRP A 281 2.01 18.66 9.34
C TRP A 281 0.63 19.02 9.92
N GLY A 282 0.11 18.15 10.80
CA GLY A 282 -1.24 18.22 11.32
C GLY A 282 -2.26 17.50 10.41
N PRO A 283 -3.30 16.88 11.01
CA PRO A 283 -4.40 16.34 10.24
C PRO A 283 -5.03 17.49 9.44
N ASP A 284 -5.32 17.23 8.18
CA ASP A 284 -6.03 18.16 7.30
C ASP A 284 -5.30 19.46 6.90
N ALA A 285 -3.96 19.48 6.89
CA ALA A 285 -3.21 20.58 6.29
C ALA A 285 -3.59 20.80 4.81
N VAL A 286 -4.30 21.91 4.52
CA VAL A 286 -4.86 22.22 3.20
C VAL A 286 -3.80 22.17 2.10
N GLY A 287 -4.08 21.39 1.05
CA GLY A 287 -3.17 21.15 -0.07
C GLY A 287 -2.20 19.99 0.15
N ASN A 288 -2.01 19.53 1.39
CA ASN A 288 -1.02 18.49 1.68
C ASN A 288 -1.58 17.07 1.69
N GLY A 289 -2.75 16.87 1.08
CA GLY A 289 -3.48 15.62 1.08
C GLY A 289 -2.92 14.56 0.14
N GLY A 290 -3.78 13.61 -0.20
CA GLY A 290 -3.56 12.68 -1.31
C GLY A 290 -4.28 11.36 -1.15
N PHE A 291 -4.22 10.56 -2.20
CA PHE A 291 -4.79 9.23 -2.26
C PHE A 291 -4.07 8.27 -1.30
N GLU A 292 -4.83 7.57 -0.46
CA GLU A 292 -4.30 6.46 0.36
C GLU A 292 -3.82 5.30 -0.51
N SER A 293 -3.01 4.42 0.08
CA SER A 293 -2.66 3.12 -0.52
C SER A 293 -3.93 2.33 -0.82
N SER A 294 -3.97 1.59 -1.93
CA SER A 294 -5.14 0.80 -2.38
C SER A 294 -6.45 1.56 -2.66
N SER A 295 -6.42 2.90 -2.75
CA SER A 295 -7.59 3.73 -3.08
C SER A 295 -7.94 3.76 -4.58
N SER A 296 -9.00 4.49 -4.91
CA SER A 296 -9.54 4.73 -6.25
C SER A 296 -8.69 5.66 -7.14
N LEU A 297 -7.41 5.88 -6.83
CA LEU A 297 -6.48 6.70 -7.63
C LEU A 297 -6.56 6.41 -9.13
N ARG A 298 -6.65 5.13 -9.52
CA ARG A 298 -6.79 4.73 -10.92
C ARG A 298 -8.08 5.25 -11.55
N LEU A 299 -9.19 5.21 -10.83
CA LEU A 299 -10.48 5.73 -11.33
C LEU A 299 -10.41 7.25 -11.50
N ALA A 300 -9.75 7.95 -10.57
CA ALA A 300 -9.54 9.39 -10.65
C ALA A 300 -8.67 9.82 -11.84
N PHE A 301 -7.65 9.04 -12.19
CA PHE A 301 -6.77 9.32 -13.34
C PHE A 301 -7.35 8.94 -14.71
N GLY A 302 -8.35 8.06 -14.74
CA GLY A 302 -9.10 7.73 -15.95
C GLY A 302 -10.24 8.69 -16.27
N ALA A 303 -10.61 9.57 -15.32
CA ALA A 303 -11.64 10.57 -15.54
C ALA A 303 -11.13 11.70 -16.45
N THR A 304 -12.01 12.21 -17.33
CA THR A 304 -11.71 13.29 -18.29
C THR A 304 -12.60 14.50 -18.10
#